data_AF-A0A843X281-F1
#
_entry.id   AF-A0A843X281-F1
#
_cell.length_a   1.000
_cell.length_b   1.000
_cell.length_c   1.000
_cell.angle_alpha   90.00
_cell.angle_beta   90.00
_cell.angle_gamma   90.00
#
_symmetry.space_group_name_H-M   'P 1'
#
loop_
_entity.id
_entity.type
_entity.pdbx_description
1 polymer ?
#
loop_
_entity_poly.entity_id
_entity_poly.type
_entity_poly.pdbx_seq_one_letter_code
_entity_poly.pdbx_strand_id
1 'polypeptide(L)'
;MQDRVAAQREAEQLTSCGGRELERVRRAAAGGAPSSRRAESSQSDLEDRLAAAVRRAEETQAELAERETALRAATDRAIQLQGQVDSVTGERDQLRIRAEAVEARVAEVTRELATLRVQGSSVDQEEPARLRTDLQAQQTLARGLQEVMTAIGRSRSTSKSGASGASGATVAYVRQYLAGSSNRWRNEEEERRHRGEVSAQSGRGGGEMPPPPDRQEGSGERGGGQ
;
A
#
# COMPACT_ATOMS: atom_id res chain seq x y z
N MET A 1 8.91 86.50 -98.16
CA MET A 1 7.51 86.04 -98.25
C MET A 1 7.28 84.67 -97.58
N GLN A 2 8.25 83.76 -97.57
CA GLN A 2 8.10 82.44 -96.95
C GLN A 2 7.95 82.47 -95.42
N ASP A 3 8.60 83.41 -94.73
CA ASP A 3 8.51 83.51 -93.25
C ASP A 3 7.14 83.94 -92.72
N ARG A 4 6.38 84.72 -93.50
CA ARG A 4 5.00 85.12 -93.13
C ARG A 4 4.01 83.96 -93.23
N VAL A 5 4.23 83.03 -94.16
CA VAL A 5 3.37 81.84 -94.32
C VAL A 5 3.65 80.81 -93.22
N ALA A 6 4.91 80.71 -92.75
CA ALA A 6 5.26 79.86 -91.62
C ALA A 6 4.62 80.37 -90.31
N ALA A 7 4.73 81.67 -90.02
CA ALA A 7 4.13 82.26 -88.82
C ALA A 7 2.60 82.14 -88.77
N GLN A 8 1.93 82.20 -89.93
CA GLN A 8 0.48 82.08 -90.01
C GLN A 8 0.00 80.63 -89.77
N ARG A 9 0.75 79.63 -90.23
CA ARG A 9 0.45 78.21 -89.97
C ARG A 9 0.68 77.82 -88.51
N GLU A 10 1.68 78.40 -87.84
CA GLU A 10 1.92 78.15 -86.41
C GLU A 10 0.83 78.78 -85.53
N ALA A 11 0.33 79.97 -85.88
CA ALA A 11 -0.78 80.61 -85.18
C ALA A 11 -2.10 79.82 -85.31
N GLU A 12 -2.36 79.22 -86.47
CA GLU A 12 -3.53 78.36 -86.71
C GLU A 12 -3.42 77.00 -86.00
N GLN A 13 -2.21 76.45 -85.85
CA GLN A 13 -1.99 75.22 -85.09
C GLN A 13 -2.15 75.44 -83.58
N LEU A 14 -1.67 76.57 -83.04
CA LEU A 14 -1.81 76.89 -81.62
C LEU A 14 -3.28 77.17 -81.24
N THR A 15 -4.07 77.79 -82.13
CA THR A 15 -5.51 77.98 -81.93
C THR A 15 -6.31 76.68 -82.11
N SER A 16 -5.90 75.79 -83.02
CA SER A 16 -6.53 74.46 -83.21
C SER A 16 -6.25 73.50 -82.05
N CYS A 17 -5.06 73.56 -81.45
CA CYS A 17 -4.73 72.76 -80.27
C CYS A 17 -5.40 73.31 -79.01
N GLY A 18 -5.35 74.63 -78.78
CA GLY A 18 -6.02 75.27 -77.64
C GLY A 18 -7.55 75.10 -77.67
N GLY A 19 -8.16 75.16 -78.86
CA GLY A 19 -9.60 74.92 -79.04
C GLY A 19 -10.02 73.48 -78.68
N ARG A 20 -9.23 72.48 -79.08
CA ARG A 20 -9.52 71.06 -78.77
C ARG A 20 -9.33 70.71 -77.31
N GLU A 21 -8.42 71.37 -76.61
CA GLU A 21 -8.16 71.13 -75.19
C GLU A 21 -9.21 71.82 -74.32
N LEU A 22 -9.61 73.05 -74.67
CA LEU A 22 -10.77 73.73 -74.07
C LEU A 22 -12.07 72.97 -74.32
N GLU A 23 -12.26 72.35 -75.48
CA GLU A 23 -13.45 71.53 -75.76
C GLU A 23 -13.44 70.18 -75.03
N ARG A 24 -12.26 69.60 -74.77
CA ARG A 24 -12.11 68.43 -73.88
C ARG A 24 -12.42 68.78 -72.42
N VAL A 25 -11.89 69.89 -71.92
CA VAL A 25 -12.18 70.37 -70.55
C VAL A 25 -13.65 70.76 -70.43
N ARG A 26 -14.24 71.38 -71.46
CA ARG A 26 -15.67 71.73 -71.50
C ARG A 26 -16.56 70.48 -71.61
N ARG A 27 -16.14 69.42 -72.31
CA ARG A 27 -16.84 68.11 -72.29
C ARG A 27 -16.65 67.37 -70.96
N ALA A 28 -15.51 67.48 -70.30
CA ALA A 28 -15.30 66.89 -68.98
C ALA A 28 -16.10 67.63 -67.89
N ALA A 29 -16.26 68.95 -68.01
CA ALA A 29 -17.09 69.76 -67.12
C ALA A 29 -18.60 69.68 -67.44
N ALA A 30 -18.97 69.46 -68.71
CA ALA A 30 -20.37 69.24 -69.13
C ALA A 30 -20.80 67.77 -69.02
N GLY A 31 -19.84 66.84 -68.99
CA GLY A 31 -20.02 65.42 -68.74
C GLY A 31 -20.14 65.13 -67.24
N GLY A 32 -21.16 65.74 -66.61
CA GLY A 32 -21.76 65.32 -65.34
C GLY A 32 -20.79 65.09 -64.18
N ALA A 33 -20.83 65.99 -63.19
CA ALA A 33 -20.62 65.58 -61.81
C ALA A 33 -21.31 64.22 -61.59
N PRO A 34 -20.68 63.22 -60.93
CA PRO A 34 -21.34 61.95 -60.64
C PRO A 34 -22.68 62.29 -60.00
N SER A 35 -23.75 62.00 -60.71
CA SER A 35 -25.08 62.54 -60.43
C SER A 35 -25.41 62.29 -58.97
N SER A 36 -25.77 63.32 -58.19
CA SER A 36 -26.00 63.28 -56.73
C SER A 36 -26.65 61.96 -56.24
N ARG A 37 -27.64 61.46 -56.98
CA ARG A 37 -28.32 60.18 -56.70
C ARG A 37 -27.43 58.94 -56.67
N ARG A 38 -26.35 58.88 -57.46
CA ARG A 38 -25.41 57.75 -57.52
C ARG A 38 -24.44 57.80 -56.33
N ALA A 39 -24.07 59.00 -55.89
CA ALA A 39 -23.32 59.19 -54.65
C ALA A 39 -24.19 58.86 -53.43
N GLU A 40 -25.44 59.32 -53.41
CA GLU A 40 -26.45 58.99 -52.39
C GLU A 40 -26.75 57.49 -52.33
N SER A 41 -26.92 56.81 -53.47
CA SER A 41 -27.12 55.35 -53.47
C SER A 41 -25.89 54.60 -52.96
N SER A 42 -24.68 55.02 -53.35
CA SER A 42 -23.45 54.40 -52.85
C SER A 42 -23.23 54.63 -51.35
N GLN A 43 -23.71 55.76 -50.83
CA GLN A 43 -23.65 56.06 -49.40
C GLN A 43 -24.65 55.21 -48.61
N SER A 44 -25.90 55.08 -49.11
CA SER A 44 -26.90 54.16 -48.52
C SER A 44 -26.40 52.72 -48.49
N ASP A 45 -25.79 52.23 -49.58
CA ASP A 45 -25.24 50.87 -49.65
C ASP A 45 -24.09 50.67 -48.63
N LEU A 46 -23.28 51.70 -48.39
CA LEU A 46 -22.21 51.68 -47.38
C LEU A 46 -22.76 51.69 -45.95
N GLU A 47 -23.79 52.49 -45.68
CA GLU A 47 -24.46 52.55 -44.38
C GLU A 47 -25.14 51.20 -44.04
N ASP A 48 -25.81 50.59 -45.01
CA ASP A 48 -26.42 49.25 -44.85
C ASP A 48 -25.36 48.17 -44.60
N ARG A 49 -24.23 48.23 -45.32
CA ARG A 49 -23.10 47.32 -45.10
C ARG A 49 -22.46 47.52 -43.74
N LEU A 50 -22.32 48.76 -43.27
CA LEU A 50 -21.80 49.07 -41.95
C LEU A 50 -22.74 48.56 -40.86
N ALA A 51 -24.05 48.80 -41.00
CA ALA A 51 -25.06 48.30 -40.07
C ALA A 51 -25.11 46.76 -40.03
N ALA A 52 -24.92 46.09 -41.16
CA ALA A 52 -24.81 44.62 -41.22
C ALA A 52 -23.51 44.11 -40.60
N ALA A 53 -22.39 44.82 -40.76
CA ALA A 53 -21.11 44.48 -40.15
C ALA A 53 -21.15 44.65 -38.62
N VAL A 54 -21.75 45.73 -38.13
CA VAL A 54 -21.95 45.98 -36.68
C VAL A 54 -22.79 44.88 -36.06
N ARG A 55 -23.94 44.53 -36.66
CA ARG A 55 -24.78 43.42 -36.16
C ARG A 55 -24.04 42.09 -36.08
N ARG A 56 -23.27 41.73 -37.11
CA ARG A 56 -22.42 40.53 -37.08
C ARG A 56 -21.35 40.60 -35.99
N ALA A 57 -20.76 41.77 -35.76
CA ALA A 57 -19.77 41.95 -34.70
C ALA A 57 -20.40 41.78 -33.31
N GLU A 58 -21.61 42.30 -33.09
CA GLU A 58 -22.37 42.12 -31.85
C GLU A 58 -22.78 40.65 -31.62
N GLU A 59 -23.27 39.97 -32.66
CA GLU A 59 -23.60 38.54 -32.62
C GLU A 59 -22.37 37.69 -32.26
N THR A 60 -21.24 37.94 -32.92
CA THR A 60 -19.99 37.21 -32.62
C THR A 60 -19.43 37.51 -31.23
N GLN A 61 -19.60 38.73 -30.72
CA GLN A 61 -19.26 39.06 -29.33
C GLN A 61 -20.14 38.31 -28.33
N ALA A 62 -21.44 38.20 -28.60
CA ALA A 62 -22.35 37.43 -27.76
C ALA A 62 -21.97 35.94 -27.73
N GLU A 63 -21.69 35.35 -28.90
CA GLU A 63 -21.23 33.96 -28.99
C GLU A 63 -19.89 33.72 -28.27
N LEU A 64 -18.96 34.67 -28.36
CA LEU A 64 -17.68 34.60 -27.64
C LEU A 64 -17.90 34.62 -26.13
N ALA A 65 -18.76 35.51 -25.62
CA ALA A 65 -19.08 35.57 -24.20
C ALA A 65 -19.74 34.27 -23.69
N GLU A 66 -20.65 33.69 -24.46
CA GLU A 66 -21.25 32.38 -24.14
C GLU A 66 -20.20 31.26 -24.13
N ARG A 67 -19.28 31.25 -25.09
CA ARG A 67 -18.18 30.27 -25.12
C ARG A 67 -17.23 30.43 -23.95
N GLU A 68 -16.87 31.65 -23.58
CA GLU A 68 -15.99 31.92 -22.42
C GLU A 68 -16.63 31.46 -21.11
N THR A 69 -17.92 31.72 -20.93
CA THR A 69 -18.65 31.26 -19.73
C THR A 69 -18.75 29.74 -19.68
N ALA A 70 -19.04 29.08 -20.82
CA ALA A 70 -19.04 27.63 -20.92
C ALA A 70 -17.65 27.03 -20.62
N LEU A 71 -16.58 27.67 -21.08
CA LEU A 71 -15.20 27.21 -20.90
C LEU A 71 -14.73 27.36 -19.45
N ARG A 72 -15.13 28.44 -18.77
CA ARG A 72 -14.93 28.60 -17.32
C ARG A 72 -15.65 27.50 -16.54
N ALA A 73 -16.94 27.27 -16.83
CA ALA A 73 -17.72 26.22 -16.16
C ALA A 73 -17.14 24.81 -16.42
N ALA A 74 -16.62 24.54 -17.63
CA ALA A 74 -15.94 23.29 -17.94
C ALA A 74 -14.62 23.14 -17.17
N THR A 75 -13.87 24.23 -17.01
CA THR A 75 -12.61 24.26 -16.26
C THR A 75 -12.85 24.00 -14.78
N ASP A 76 -13.86 24.65 -14.19
CA ASP A 76 -14.23 24.43 -12.78
C ASP A 76 -14.63 22.98 -12.53
N ARG A 77 -15.42 22.38 -13.44
CA ARG A 77 -15.76 20.95 -13.38
C ARG A 77 -14.53 20.07 -13.52
N ALA A 78 -13.59 20.39 -14.40
CA ALA A 78 -12.37 19.62 -14.56
C ALA A 78 -11.52 19.64 -13.29
N ILE A 79 -11.39 20.80 -12.63
CA ILE A 79 -10.68 20.93 -11.34
C ILE A 79 -11.38 20.10 -10.25
N GLN A 80 -12.71 20.15 -10.18
CA GLN A 80 -13.47 19.35 -9.22
C GLN A 80 -13.28 17.85 -9.44
N LEU A 81 -13.37 17.40 -10.69
CA LEU A 81 -13.16 16.00 -11.05
C LEU A 81 -11.72 15.56 -10.74
N GLN A 82 -10.73 16.41 -11.00
CA GLN A 82 -9.34 16.12 -10.65
C GLN A 82 -9.19 15.93 -9.15
N GLY A 83 -9.78 16.80 -8.33
CA GLY A 83 -9.76 16.64 -6.87
C GLY A 83 -10.43 15.34 -6.39
N GLN A 84 -11.50 14.91 -7.05
CA GLN A 84 -12.14 13.62 -6.77
C GLN A 84 -11.23 12.44 -7.15
N VAL A 85 -10.56 12.51 -8.29
CA VAL A 85 -9.58 11.50 -8.73
C VAL A 85 -8.44 11.38 -7.74
N ASP A 86 -7.89 12.51 -7.28
CA ASP A 86 -6.79 12.53 -6.31
C ASP A 86 -7.23 11.92 -4.97
N SER A 87 -8.44 12.24 -4.49
CA SER A 87 -9.02 11.65 -3.28
C SER A 87 -9.18 10.14 -3.38
N VAL A 88 -9.81 9.65 -4.46
CA VAL A 88 -10.02 8.21 -4.67
C VAL A 88 -8.70 7.47 -4.83
N THR A 89 -7.73 8.08 -5.50
CA THR A 89 -6.38 7.52 -5.66
C THR A 89 -5.69 7.38 -4.29
N GLY A 90 -5.77 8.42 -3.46
CA GLY A 90 -5.24 8.38 -2.09
C GLY A 90 -5.89 7.30 -1.23
N GLU A 91 -7.22 7.18 -1.26
CA GLU A 91 -7.95 6.14 -0.54
C GLU A 91 -7.56 4.73 -1.01
N ARG A 92 -7.47 4.52 -2.33
CA ARG A 92 -7.03 3.26 -2.92
C ARG A 92 -5.64 2.87 -2.44
N ASP A 93 -4.70 3.81 -2.43
CA ASP A 93 -3.32 3.54 -2.03
C ASP A 93 -3.23 3.21 -0.54
N GLN A 94 -4.01 3.88 0.32
CA GLN A 94 -4.13 3.53 1.73
C GLN A 94 -4.72 2.13 1.93
N LEU A 95 -5.77 1.77 1.18
CA LEU A 95 -6.37 0.44 1.25
C LEU A 95 -5.40 -0.65 0.80
N ARG A 96 -4.59 -0.38 -0.22
CA ARG A 96 -3.55 -1.30 -0.67
C ARG A 96 -2.50 -1.57 0.41
N ILE A 97 -1.99 -0.52 1.05
CA ILE A 97 -1.03 -0.66 2.16
C ILE A 97 -1.65 -1.49 3.30
N ARG A 98 -2.92 -1.25 3.63
CA ARG A 98 -3.64 -2.04 4.64
C ARG A 98 -3.77 -3.51 4.24
N ALA A 99 -4.08 -3.79 2.98
CA ALA A 99 -4.18 -5.16 2.48
C ALA A 99 -2.83 -5.90 2.60
N GLU A 100 -1.73 -5.27 2.17
CA GLU A 100 -0.38 -5.82 2.29
C GLU A 100 0.00 -6.09 3.76
N ALA A 101 -0.37 -5.19 4.68
CA ALA A 101 -0.16 -5.38 6.12
C ALA A 101 -0.98 -6.55 6.70
N VAL A 102 -2.23 -6.72 6.26
CA VAL A 102 -3.09 -7.85 6.67
C VAL A 102 -2.51 -9.17 6.15
N GLU A 103 -2.06 -9.22 4.90
CA GLU A 103 -1.42 -10.41 4.33
C GLU A 103 -0.17 -10.82 5.12
N ALA A 104 0.69 -9.85 5.47
CA ALA A 104 1.84 -10.10 6.33
C ALA A 104 1.44 -10.65 7.70
N ARG A 105 0.36 -10.12 8.31
CA ARG A 105 -0.15 -10.60 9.59
C ARG A 105 -0.71 -12.03 9.49
N VAL A 106 -1.42 -12.35 8.41
CA VAL A 106 -1.94 -13.70 8.16
C VAL A 106 -0.80 -14.70 7.98
N ALA A 107 0.26 -14.34 7.25
CA ALA A 107 1.43 -15.18 7.09
C ALA A 107 2.11 -15.48 8.45
N GLU A 108 2.20 -14.48 9.33
CA GLU A 108 2.79 -14.65 10.66
C GLU A 108 1.93 -15.55 11.56
N VAL A 109 0.63 -15.29 11.64
CA VAL A 109 -0.30 -16.15 12.40
C VAL A 109 -0.27 -17.59 11.88
N THR A 110 -0.11 -17.78 10.58
CA THR A 110 0.00 -19.13 9.98
C THR A 110 1.28 -19.84 10.45
N ARG A 111 2.41 -19.13 10.58
CA ARG A 111 3.64 -19.68 11.14
C ARG A 111 3.49 -20.02 12.62
N GLU A 112 2.91 -19.11 13.41
CA GLU A 112 2.65 -19.33 14.83
C GLU A 112 1.77 -20.58 15.04
N LEU A 113 0.71 -20.74 14.23
CA LEU A 113 -0.15 -21.92 14.26
C LEU A 113 0.60 -23.21 13.89
N ALA A 114 1.49 -23.16 12.89
CA ALA A 114 2.31 -24.31 12.53
C ALA A 114 3.25 -24.71 13.67
N THR A 115 3.90 -23.75 14.34
CA THR A 115 4.74 -23.99 15.51
C THR A 115 3.95 -24.57 16.67
N LEU A 116 2.80 -23.97 17.00
CA LEU A 116 1.92 -24.46 18.07
C LEU A 116 1.42 -25.88 17.78
N ARG A 117 1.13 -26.20 16.51
CA ARG A 117 0.72 -27.55 16.12
C ARG A 117 1.82 -28.58 16.33
N VAL A 118 3.06 -28.25 15.98
CA VAL A 118 4.22 -29.11 16.25
C VAL A 118 4.40 -29.29 17.76
N GLN A 119 4.34 -28.22 18.53
CA GLN A 119 4.43 -28.28 19.99
C GLN A 119 3.32 -29.14 20.61
N GLY A 120 2.06 -28.95 20.19
CA GLY A 120 0.94 -29.77 20.64
C GLY A 120 1.16 -31.25 20.34
N SER A 121 1.61 -31.59 19.13
CA SER A 121 1.90 -32.99 18.76
C SER A 121 3.02 -33.62 19.60
N SER A 122 4.00 -32.84 20.05
CA SER A 122 5.05 -33.33 20.93
C SER A 122 4.53 -33.63 22.34
N VAL A 123 3.66 -32.76 22.89
CA VAL A 123 3.03 -32.97 24.19
C VAL A 123 2.11 -34.21 24.17
N ASP A 124 1.28 -34.33 23.14
CA ASP A 124 0.35 -35.45 22.95
C ASP A 124 1.08 -36.81 22.85
N GLN A 125 2.33 -36.83 22.39
CA GLN A 125 3.12 -38.06 22.25
C GLN A 125 3.97 -38.35 23.49
N GLU A 126 4.61 -37.33 24.07
CA GLU A 126 5.55 -37.52 25.19
C GLU A 126 4.85 -37.84 26.51
N GLU A 127 3.72 -37.20 26.82
CA GLU A 127 3.04 -37.41 28.10
C GLU A 127 2.54 -38.86 28.29
N PRO A 128 1.78 -39.46 27.34
CA PRO A 128 1.32 -40.84 27.51
C PRO A 128 2.46 -41.86 27.43
N ALA A 129 3.55 -41.55 26.71
CA ALA A 129 4.73 -42.41 26.70
C ALA A 129 5.39 -42.45 28.09
N ARG A 130 5.59 -41.28 28.73
CA ARG A 130 6.13 -41.17 30.09
C ARG A 130 5.24 -41.88 31.11
N LEU A 131 3.94 -41.63 31.08
CA LEU A 131 2.98 -42.28 31.98
C LEU A 131 2.96 -43.81 31.82
N ARG A 132 3.12 -44.33 30.60
CA ARG A 132 3.25 -45.77 30.36
C ARG A 132 4.52 -46.35 30.98
N THR A 133 5.65 -45.67 30.82
CA THR A 133 6.92 -46.09 31.41
C THR A 133 6.84 -46.12 32.93
N ASP A 134 6.27 -45.07 33.54
CA ASP A 134 6.07 -45.00 34.99
C ASP A 134 5.13 -46.09 35.50
N LEU A 135 4.03 -46.36 34.78
CA LEU A 135 3.11 -47.44 35.12
C LEU A 135 3.80 -48.81 35.06
N GLN A 136 4.63 -49.07 34.05
CA GLN A 136 5.41 -50.31 33.95
C GLN A 136 6.42 -50.45 35.09
N ALA A 137 7.09 -49.35 35.47
CA ALA A 137 7.99 -49.33 36.61
C ALA A 137 7.23 -49.68 37.90
N GLN A 138 6.06 -49.09 38.14
CA GLN A 138 5.22 -49.42 39.29
C GLN A 138 4.73 -50.87 39.30
N GLN A 139 4.32 -51.42 38.16
CA GLN A 139 3.91 -52.83 38.05
C GLN A 139 5.07 -53.79 38.37
N THR A 140 6.28 -53.45 37.91
CA THR A 140 7.49 -54.23 38.20
C THR A 140 7.83 -54.21 39.68
N LEU A 141 7.71 -53.04 40.33
CA LEU A 141 7.89 -52.91 41.78
C LEU A 141 6.84 -53.72 42.55
N ALA A 142 5.57 -53.62 42.18
CA ALA A 142 4.49 -54.37 42.81
C ALA A 142 4.70 -55.89 42.70
N ARG A 143 5.13 -56.37 41.53
CA ARG A 143 5.49 -57.79 41.32
C ARG A 143 6.66 -58.21 42.20
N GLY A 144 7.72 -57.42 42.27
CA GLY A 144 8.86 -57.67 43.14
C GLY A 144 8.46 -57.77 44.61
N LEU A 145 7.59 -56.87 45.08
CA LEU A 145 7.03 -56.93 46.44
C LEU A 145 6.22 -58.21 46.67
N GLN A 146 5.40 -58.63 45.71
CA GLN A 146 4.62 -59.87 45.81
C GLN A 146 5.51 -61.12 45.87
N GLU A 147 6.60 -61.15 45.09
CA GLU A 147 7.60 -62.21 45.12
C GLU A 147 8.30 -62.27 46.49
N VAL A 148 8.69 -61.12 47.05
CA VAL A 148 9.27 -61.01 48.40
C VAL A 148 8.28 -61.49 49.47
N MET A 149 7.03 -61.03 49.43
CA MET A 149 5.99 -61.47 50.37
C MET A 149 5.76 -62.98 50.30
N THR A 150 5.75 -63.55 49.09
CA THR A 150 5.60 -65.00 48.89
C THR A 150 6.81 -65.77 49.43
N ALA A 151 8.03 -65.27 49.20
CA ALA A 151 9.25 -65.89 49.72
C ALA A 151 9.29 -65.86 51.27
N ILE A 152 8.87 -64.76 51.89
CA ILE A 152 8.72 -64.65 53.34
C ILE A 152 7.66 -65.63 53.85
N GLY A 153 6.51 -65.72 53.18
CA GLY A 153 5.45 -66.67 53.52
C GLY A 153 5.93 -68.13 53.45
N ARG A 154 6.61 -68.51 52.36
CA ARG A 154 7.21 -69.85 52.20
C ARG A 154 8.25 -70.15 53.28
N SER A 155 9.14 -69.20 53.57
CA SER A 155 10.17 -69.35 54.61
C SER A 155 9.57 -69.51 56.01
N ARG A 156 8.44 -68.84 56.29
CA ARG A 156 7.71 -69.00 57.56
C ARG A 156 7.06 -70.37 57.66
N SER A 157 6.49 -70.89 56.58
CA SER A 157 5.90 -72.24 56.54
C SER A 157 6.93 -73.35 56.73
N THR A 158 8.17 -73.18 56.22
CA THR A 158 9.25 -74.17 56.40
C THR A 158 9.96 -74.06 57.76
N SER A 159 9.85 -72.93 58.46
CA SER A 159 10.36 -72.78 59.84
C SER A 159 9.56 -73.57 60.90
N LYS A 160 8.35 -74.04 60.55
CA LYS A 160 7.55 -74.94 61.39
C LYS A 160 7.93 -76.42 61.20
N SER A 161 8.76 -76.73 60.21
CA SER A 161 9.34 -78.06 59.92
C SER A 161 10.87 -78.00 59.89
N GLY A 162 11.50 -77.65 61.02
CA GLY A 162 12.91 -77.92 61.37
C GLY A 162 13.97 -78.08 60.25
N ALA A 163 14.15 -77.11 59.34
CA ALA A 163 15.27 -77.13 58.38
C ALA A 163 15.88 -75.73 58.17
N SER A 164 17.04 -75.50 58.79
CA SER A 164 17.77 -74.21 58.84
C SER A 164 18.57 -73.85 57.57
N GLY A 165 18.05 -74.14 56.37
CA GLY A 165 18.77 -73.93 55.10
C GLY A 165 18.25 -72.81 54.19
N ALA A 166 17.00 -72.36 54.38
CA ALA A 166 16.31 -71.50 53.39
C ALA A 166 16.58 -69.98 53.52
N SER A 167 17.14 -69.52 54.64
CA SER A 167 17.28 -68.08 54.93
C SER A 167 18.37 -67.37 54.11
N GLY A 168 19.44 -68.08 53.72
CA GLY A 168 20.55 -67.47 52.97
C GLY A 168 20.19 -67.08 51.53
N ALA A 169 19.34 -67.85 50.86
CA ALA A 169 18.97 -67.60 49.47
C ALA A 169 18.05 -66.38 49.31
N THR A 170 17.12 -66.19 50.25
CA THR A 170 16.22 -65.02 50.24
C THR A 170 16.98 -63.72 50.53
N VAL A 171 17.95 -63.75 51.44
CA VAL A 171 18.81 -62.59 51.72
C VAL A 171 19.71 -62.26 50.52
N ALA A 172 20.23 -63.27 49.82
CA ALA A 172 21.02 -63.07 48.60
C ALA A 172 20.21 -62.43 47.46
N TYR A 173 18.96 -62.87 47.24
CA TYR A 173 18.08 -62.31 46.22
C TYR A 173 17.72 -60.83 46.51
N VAL A 174 17.37 -60.50 47.76
CA VAL A 174 17.07 -59.10 48.14
C VAL A 174 18.31 -58.21 48.00
N ARG A 175 19.51 -58.70 48.34
CA ARG A 175 20.76 -57.95 48.12
C ARG A 175 21.03 -57.69 46.64
N GLN A 176 20.83 -58.68 45.78
CA GLN A 176 21.07 -58.55 44.35
C GLN A 176 20.04 -57.61 43.69
N TYR A 177 18.79 -57.62 44.14
CA TYR A 177 17.74 -56.72 43.66
C TYR A 177 17.98 -55.26 44.09
N LEU A 178 18.40 -55.03 45.34
CA LEU A 178 18.76 -53.69 45.83
C LEU A 178 20.01 -53.14 45.14
N ALA A 179 21.00 -53.99 44.83
CA ALA A 179 22.17 -53.58 44.06
C ALA A 179 21.84 -53.22 42.60
N GLY A 180 20.96 -54.00 41.95
CA GLY A 180 20.53 -53.75 40.58
C GLY A 180 19.65 -52.49 40.41
N SER A 181 18.82 -52.19 41.41
CA SER A 181 17.97 -50.98 41.43
C SER A 181 18.79 -49.71 41.75
N SER A 182 19.75 -49.80 42.67
CA SER A 182 20.65 -48.67 42.98
C SER A 182 21.55 -48.28 41.80
N ASN A 183 21.98 -49.24 40.97
CA ASN A 183 22.78 -48.95 39.78
C ASN A 183 21.94 -48.34 38.65
N ARG A 184 20.68 -48.75 38.50
CA ARG A 184 19.77 -48.21 37.49
C ARG A 184 19.44 -46.74 37.75
N TRP A 185 19.17 -46.40 39.01
CA TRP A 185 18.90 -45.02 39.42
C TRP A 185 20.13 -44.11 39.26
N ARG A 186 21.33 -44.63 39.56
CA ARG A 186 22.59 -43.90 39.35
C ARG A 186 22.88 -43.62 37.87
N ASN A 187 22.61 -44.59 36.98
CA ASN A 187 22.74 -44.39 35.53
C ASN A 187 21.71 -43.39 34.99
N GLU A 188 20.45 -43.43 35.45
CA GLU A 188 19.43 -42.46 35.04
C GLU A 188 19.74 -41.03 35.51
N GLU A 189 20.32 -40.88 36.72
CA GLU A 189 20.79 -39.60 37.24
C GLU A 189 22.00 -39.07 36.44
N GLU A 190 22.95 -39.92 36.06
CA GLU A 190 24.09 -39.56 35.20
C GLU A 190 23.64 -39.19 33.77
N GLU A 191 22.69 -39.91 33.18
CA GLU A 191 22.12 -39.55 31.89
C GLU A 191 21.32 -38.25 31.92
N ARG A 192 20.66 -37.93 33.05
CA ARG A 192 20.02 -36.63 33.25
C ARG A 192 21.05 -35.50 33.36
N ARG A 193 22.20 -35.74 34.00
CA ARG A 193 23.31 -34.76 34.04
C ARG A 193 23.90 -34.53 32.66
N HIS A 194 24.15 -35.58 31.88
CA HIS A 194 24.64 -35.43 30.51
C HIS A 194 23.62 -34.75 29.57
N ARG A 195 22.31 -34.99 29.72
CA ARG A 195 21.27 -34.23 28.98
C ARG A 195 21.12 -32.78 29.45
N GLY A 196 21.37 -32.50 30.73
CA GLY A 196 21.35 -31.14 31.29
C GLY A 196 22.57 -30.30 30.93
N GLU A 197 23.75 -30.91 30.79
CA GLU A 197 25.00 -30.20 30.48
C GLU A 197 25.16 -29.88 28.98
N VAL A 198 24.53 -30.66 28.08
CA VAL A 198 24.55 -30.35 26.63
C VAL A 198 23.77 -29.07 26.29
N SER A 199 22.96 -28.52 27.21
CA SER A 199 22.27 -27.24 27.02
C SER A 199 23.05 -26.01 27.54
N ALA A 200 24.20 -26.18 28.21
CA ALA A 200 24.99 -25.05 28.74
C ALA A 200 26.20 -24.67 27.88
N GLN A 201 26.47 -25.38 26.78
CA GLN A 201 27.66 -25.18 25.94
C GLN A 201 27.34 -24.95 24.45
N SER A 202 26.28 -24.18 24.17
CA SER A 202 26.04 -23.59 22.84
C SER A 202 25.20 -22.31 23.00
N GLY A 203 25.86 -21.21 23.36
CA GLY A 203 25.19 -19.95 23.61
C GLY A 203 26.10 -18.80 24.05
N ARG A 204 27.38 -18.80 23.63
CA ARG A 204 28.17 -17.56 23.58
C ARG A 204 28.07 -17.02 22.16
N GLY A 205 27.02 -16.25 21.89
CA GLY A 205 26.85 -15.46 20.68
C GLY A 205 26.08 -14.21 21.04
N GLY A 206 26.74 -13.06 20.95
CA GLY A 206 26.23 -11.77 21.43
C GLY A 206 24.93 -11.33 20.77
N GLY A 207 24.13 -10.62 21.54
CA GLY A 207 22.97 -9.87 21.09
C GLY A 207 22.71 -8.76 22.09
N GLU A 208 22.85 -7.53 21.63
CA GLU A 208 22.74 -6.30 22.39
C GLU A 208 21.43 -6.22 23.18
N MET A 209 21.56 -5.73 24.41
CA MET A 209 20.46 -5.49 25.34
C MET A 209 19.82 -4.14 24.96
N PRO A 210 18.54 -4.08 24.55
CA PRO A 210 17.89 -2.79 24.31
C PRO A 210 17.70 -2.07 25.66
N PRO A 211 17.85 -0.73 25.69
CA PRO A 211 17.70 0.02 26.93
C PRO A 211 16.25 -0.03 27.44
N PRO A 212 16.03 0.04 28.76
CA PRO A 212 14.70 -0.02 29.35
C PRO A 212 13.89 1.24 29.00
N PRO A 213 12.56 1.14 28.88
CA PRO A 213 11.70 2.29 28.63
C PRO A 213 11.68 3.23 29.83
N ASP A 214 11.80 4.53 29.55
CA ASP A 214 11.71 5.60 30.52
C ASP A 214 10.43 5.50 31.36
N ARG A 215 10.61 5.54 32.68
CA ARG A 215 9.54 5.83 33.64
C ARG A 215 9.02 7.23 33.33
N GLN A 216 7.88 7.33 32.65
CA GLN A 216 7.05 8.52 32.74
C GLN A 216 6.44 8.57 34.14
N GLU A 217 7.00 9.44 34.98
CA GLU A 217 6.36 9.93 36.19
C GLU A 217 5.10 10.70 35.80
N GLY A 218 3.95 10.04 35.94
CA GLY A 218 2.63 10.67 35.89
C GLY A 218 2.47 11.59 37.09
N SER A 219 2.86 12.84 36.90
CA SER A 219 2.53 13.95 37.78
C SER A 219 1.03 14.22 37.67
N GLY A 220 0.31 13.96 38.76
CA GLY A 220 -1.11 14.24 38.87
C GLY A 220 -1.39 15.72 38.95
N GLU A 221 -2.33 16.20 38.14
CA GLU A 221 -3.04 17.46 38.39
C GLU A 221 -4.39 17.40 37.66
N ARG A 222 -5.48 17.34 38.45
CA ARG A 222 -6.77 18.03 38.22
C ARG A 222 -7.78 17.58 39.26
N GLY A 223 -7.98 18.45 40.24
CA GLY A 223 -9.02 18.33 41.26
C GLY A 223 -9.35 19.71 41.82
N GLY A 224 -10.11 20.49 41.05
CA GLY A 224 -10.73 21.75 41.46
C GLY A 224 -11.74 22.13 40.39
N GLY A 225 -12.94 22.63 40.66
CA GLY A 225 -13.68 22.85 41.90
C GLY A 225 -15.16 22.92 41.53
N GLN A 226 -16.02 22.79 42.54
CA GLN A 226 -17.42 23.19 42.46
C GLN A 226 -17.54 24.71 42.57
#